data_AF-A0A0W0R6S9-F1
#
_entry.id   AF-A0A0W0R6S9-F1
#
_cell.length_a   1.000
_cell.length_b   1.000
_cell.length_c   1.000
_cell.angle_alpha   90.00
_cell.angle_beta   90.00
_cell.angle_gamma   90.00
#
_symmetry.space_group_name_H-M   'P 1'
#
loop_
_entity.id
_entity.type
_entity.pdbx_description
1 polymer ?
#
loop_
_entity_poly.entity_id
_entity_poly.type
_entity_poly.pdbx_seq_one_letter_code
_entity_poly.pdbx_strand_id
1 'polypeptide(L)' 'MALIFEGSVFEKNNNEFIGRAGLVYLNHNANQPDIEIGYVLHKKYWGQEHGVELMDALIDWGFAHLAVDKLVVVTRPEI' A
#
# COMPACT_ATOMS: atom_id res chain seq x y z
N MET A 1 -18.64 1.90 7.00
CA MET A 1 -18.03 1.97 5.65
C MET A 1 -16.53 1.95 5.87
N ALA A 2 -15.85 0.84 5.56
CA ALA A 2 -14.39 0.77 5.68
C ALA A 2 -13.76 1.65 4.58
N LEU A 3 -12.85 2.55 4.96
CA LEU A 3 -12.13 3.39 4.02
C LEU A 3 -11.02 2.56 3.37
N ILE A 4 -11.26 2.10 2.16
CA ILE A 4 -10.26 1.52 1.27
C ILE A 4 -9.77 2.67 0.37
N PHE A 5 -8.46 2.84 0.23
CA PHE A 5 -7.88 4.03 -0.37
C PHE A 5 -6.59 3.72 -1.14
N GLU A 6 -6.32 4.53 -2.16
CA GLU A 6 -5.01 4.65 -2.78
C GLU A 6 -4.60 6.12 -2.75
N GLY A 7 -3.43 6.40 -2.21
CA GLY A 7 -2.93 7.75 -1.97
C GLY A 7 -1.65 8.04 -2.73
N SER A 8 -1.33 9.33 -2.83
CA SER A 8 -0.02 9.81 -3.28
C SER A 8 0.97 9.77 -2.12
N VAL A 9 2.18 9.29 -2.38
CA VAL A 9 3.28 9.23 -1.41
C VAL A 9 4.26 10.36 -1.70
N PHE A 10 4.65 11.08 -0.66
CA PHE A 10 5.61 12.17 -0.74
C PHE A 10 6.79 11.91 0.20
N GLU A 11 8.01 12.22 -0.25
CA GLU A 11 9.19 12.19 0.60
C GLU A 11 9.13 13.34 1.60
N LYS A 12 9.45 13.06 2.86
CA LYS A 12 9.18 13.98 3.97
C LYS A 12 10.08 15.22 3.98
N ASN A 13 11.34 15.08 3.59
CA ASN A 13 12.32 16.15 3.67
C ASN A 13 12.16 17.21 2.56
N ASN A 14 11.74 16.81 1.37
CA ASN A 14 11.64 17.69 0.20
C ASN A 14 10.23 17.79 -0.39
N ASN A 15 9.26 17.06 0.16
CA ASN A 15 7.87 17.01 -0.29
C ASN A 15 7.73 16.60 -1.77
N GLU A 16 8.68 15.84 -2.28
CA GLU A 16 8.66 15.35 -3.64
C GLU A 16 7.72 14.15 -3.76
N PHE A 17 6.91 14.12 -4.82
CA PHE A 17 6.07 12.95 -5.12
C PHE A 17 6.95 11.76 -5.48
N ILE A 18 6.84 10.67 -4.73
CA ILE A 18 7.67 9.47 -4.91
C ILE A 18 6.90 8.25 -5.41
N GLY A 19 5.58 8.29 -5.42
CA GLY A 19 4.76 7.18 -5.90
C GLY A 19 3.37 7.14 -5.32
N ARG A 20 2.76 5.96 -5.34
CA ARG A 20 1.43 5.71 -4.80
C ARG A 20 1.44 4.49 -3.91
N ALA A 21 0.59 4.48 -2.90
CA ALA A 21 0.43 3.36 -1.99
C ALA A 21 -0.96 3.35 -1.35
N GLY A 22 -1.43 2.19 -0.93
CA GLY A 22 -2.71 2.08 -0.27
C GLY A 22 -3.19 0.66 -0.04
N LEU A 23 -4.44 0.59 0.39
CA LEU A 23 -5.20 -0.63 0.64
C LEU A 23 -6.36 -0.67 -0.34
N VAL A 24 -6.44 -1.74 -1.13
CA VAL A 24 -7.50 -1.95 -2.15
C VAL A 24 -8.14 -3.33 -1.98
N TYR A 25 -9.37 -3.53 -2.46
CA TYR A 25 -9.87 -4.89 -2.58
C TYR A 25 -8.97 -5.68 -3.53
N LEU A 26 -8.59 -6.90 -3.15
CA LEU A 26 -7.80 -7.78 -4.01
C LEU A 26 -8.47 -7.92 -5.39
N ASN A 27 -7.70 -7.73 -6.45
CA ASN A 27 -8.17 -7.70 -7.84
C ASN A 27 -9.30 -6.68 -8.11
N HIS A 28 -9.41 -5.63 -7.29
CA HIS A 28 -10.52 -4.67 -7.30
C HIS A 28 -11.91 -5.33 -7.20
N ASN A 29 -11.99 -6.49 -6.54
CA ASN A 29 -13.22 -7.24 -6.38
C ASN A 29 -13.75 -7.11 -4.94
N ALA A 30 -14.84 -6.36 -4.76
CA ALA A 30 -15.49 -6.18 -3.47
C ALA A 30 -16.35 -7.38 -3.01
N ASN A 31 -16.54 -8.41 -3.85
CA ASN A 31 -17.31 -9.61 -3.50
C ASN A 31 -16.48 -10.68 -2.78
N GLN A 32 -15.25 -10.34 -2.37
CA GLN A 32 -14.35 -11.22 -1.63
C GLN A 32 -13.69 -10.43 -0.47
N PRO A 33 -13.22 -11.12 0.59
CA PRO A 33 -12.86 -10.47 1.85
C PRO A 33 -11.43 -9.89 1.88
N ASP A 34 -10.55 -10.28 0.96
CA ASP A 34 -9.13 -9.96 1.05
C ASP A 34 -8.86 -8.51 0.62
N ILE A 35 -8.11 -7.81 1.48
CA ILE A 35 -7.61 -6.47 1.22
C ILE A 35 -6.12 -6.57 0.87
N GLU A 36 -5.77 -6.01 -0.28
CA GLU A 36 -4.42 -5.95 -0.82
C GLU A 36 -3.73 -4.66 -0.41
N ILE A 37 -2.51 -4.79 0.13
CA ILE A 37 -1.56 -3.68 0.23
C ILE A 37 -0.83 -3.57 -1.10
N GLY A 38 -0.96 -2.42 -1.76
CA GLY A 38 -0.28 -2.11 -3.00
C GLY A 38 0.57 -0.84 -2.87
N TYR A 39 1.77 -0.86 -3.46
CA TYR A 39 2.55 0.37 -3.65
C TYR A 39 3.37 0.31 -4.93
N VAL A 40 3.63 1.48 -5.50
CA VAL A 40 4.54 1.68 -6.63
C VAL A 40 5.33 2.94 -6.37
N LEU A 41 6.65 2.80 -6.27
CA LEU A 41 7.59 3.92 -6.09
C LEU A 41 8.39 4.16 -7.36
N HIS A 42 8.70 5.43 -7.63
CA HIS A 42 9.64 5.79 -8.69
C HIS A 42 11.00 5.12 -8.45
N LYS A 43 11.58 4.53 -9.49
CA LYS A 43 12.84 3.75 -9.43
C LYS A 43 14.00 4.49 -8.76
N LYS A 44 14.07 5.82 -8.88
CA LYS A 44 15.10 6.64 -8.23
C LYS A 44 15.09 6.57 -6.70
N TYR A 45 13.99 6.13 -6.09
CA TYR A 45 13.83 5.98 -4.63
C TYR A 45 13.95 4.53 -4.15
N TRP A 46 14.24 3.59 -5.04
CA TRP A 46 14.44 2.20 -4.64
C TRP A 46 15.74 2.06 -3.84
N GLY A 47 15.77 1.08 -2.92
CA GLY A 47 16.93 0.85 -2.04
C GLY A 47 17.10 1.89 -0.93
N GLN A 48 16.11 2.76 -0.71
CA GLN A 48 16.13 3.82 0.32
C GLN A 48 15.08 3.58 1.43
N GLU A 49 14.75 2.32 1.71
CA GLU A 49 13.84 1.89 2.80
C GLU A 49 12.39 2.39 2.75
N HIS A 50 12.02 3.31 1.85
CA HIS A 50 10.65 3.82 1.72
C HIS A 50 9.60 2.71 1.54
N GLY A 51 9.94 1.62 0.85
CA GLY A 51 9.04 0.47 0.70
C GLY A 51 8.76 -0.25 2.02
N VAL A 52 9.73 -0.30 2.93
CA VAL A 52 9.58 -0.89 4.27
C VAL A 52 8.71 0.01 5.13
N GLU A 53 9.02 1.32 5.17
CA GLU A 53 8.26 2.31 5.92
C GLU A 53 6.77 2.34 5.49
N LEU A 54 6.51 2.30 4.18
CA LEU A 54 5.14 2.23 3.66
C LEU A 54 4.43 0.94 4.05
N MET A 55 5.13 -0.20 4.00
CA MET A 55 4.53 -1.49 4.35
C MET A 55 4.12 -1.51 5.82
N ASP A 56 5.00 -1.08 6.72
CA ASP A 56 4.72 -1.02 8.16
C ASP A 56 3.52 -0.12 8.45
N ALA A 57 3.51 1.09 7.88
CA ALA A 57 2.41 2.04 8.08
C ALA A 57 1.05 1.51 7.56
N LEU A 58 1.05 0.82 6.41
CA LEU A 58 -0.19 0.27 5.82
C LEU A 58 -0.68 -0.97 6.56
N ILE A 59 0.22 -1.82 7.06
CA ILE A 59 -0.12 -2.96 7.91
C ILE A 59 -0.76 -2.46 9.21
N ASP A 60 -0.10 -1.52 9.91
CA ASP A 60 -0.57 -0.97 11.17
C ASP A 60 -1.94 -0.32 11.00
N TRP A 61 -2.08 0.52 9.97
CA TRP A 61 -3.36 1.16 9.68
C TRP A 61 -4.45 0.14 9.35
N GLY A 62 -4.12 -0.86 8.51
CA GLY A 62 -5.05 -1.89 8.07
C GLY A 62 -5.65 -2.66 9.24
N PHE A 63 -4.82 -3.19 10.13
CA PHE A 63 -5.31 -3.95 11.29
C PHE A 63 -5.97 -3.07 12.37
N ALA A 64 -5.58 -1.80 12.48
CA ALA A 64 -6.21 -0.87 13.42
C ALA A 64 -7.62 -0.42 13.00
N HIS A 65 -7.92 -0.39 11.69
CA HIS A 65 -9.15 0.23 11.16
C HIS A 65 -10.05 -0.74 10.39
N LEU A 66 -9.55 -1.89 9.96
CA LEU A 66 -10.30 -2.88 9.19
C LEU A 66 -10.54 -4.13 10.04
N ALA A 67 -11.75 -4.66 10.00
CA ALA A 67 -12.07 -5.96 10.58
C ALA A 67 -11.67 -7.07 9.58
N VAL A 68 -10.36 -7.35 9.49
CA VAL A 68 -9.78 -8.37 8.61
C VAL A 68 -8.82 -9.28 9.36
N ASP A 69 -8.81 -10.56 9.02
CA ASP A 69 -7.90 -11.54 9.63
C ASP A 69 -6.49 -11.53 8.99
N LYS A 70 -6.39 -10.97 7.78
CA LYS A 70 -5.15 -10.89 7.02
C LYS A 70 -5.17 -9.71 6.04
N LEU A 71 -3.96 -9.29 5.66
CA LEU A 71 -3.70 -8.42 4.51
C LEU A 71 -2.87 -9.22 3.51
N VAL A 72 -3.07 -8.98 2.21
CA VAL A 72 -2.36 -9.69 1.15
C VAL A 72 -1.52 -8.72 0.32
N VAL A 73 -0.46 -9.23 -0.32
CA VAL A 73 0.37 -8.48 -1.27
C VAL A 73 0.53 -9.35 -2.51
N VAL A 74 0.33 -8.78 -3.69
CA VAL A 74 0.53 -9.48 -4.96
C VAL A 74 1.58 -8.75 -5.78
N THR A 75 2.67 -9.44 -6.09
CA THR A 75 3.69 -8.96 -7.02
C THR A 75 3.66 -9.81 -8.29
N ARG A 76 3.65 -9.18 -9.46
CA ARG A 76 3.72 -9.91 -10.74
C ARG A 76 5.19 -10.13 -11.11
N PRO A 77 5.62 -11.37 -11.36
CA PRO A 77 7.02 -11.70 -11.65
C PRO A 77 7.51 -11.20 -13.02
N GLU A 78 6.59 -10.78 -13.89
CA GLU A 78 6.90 -10.28 -15.25
C GLU A 78 7.20 -8.77 -15.34
N ILE A 79 7.36 -8.08 -14.20
CA ILE A 79 7.75 -6.66 -14.14
C ILE A 79 9.16 -6.52 -13.56
#